data_AF-A0A7J6B565-F1
#
_entry.id   AF-A0A7J6B565-F1
#
_cell.length_a   1.000
_cell.length_b   1.000
_cell.length_c   1.000
_cell.angle_alpha   90.00
_cell.angle_beta   90.00
_cell.angle_gamma   90.00
#
_symmetry.space_group_name_H-M   'P 1'
#
loop_
_entity.id
_entity.type
_entity.pdbx_description
1 polymer ?
#
loop_
_entity_poly.entity_id
_entity_poly.type
_entity_poly.pdbx_seq_one_letter_code
_entity_poly.pdbx_strand_id
1 'polypeptide(L)'
;MVFGCIAGVGAFVAGNCNPAELMFLHNLGAALSFVCICFYTVLLTFLTSRCKLTGLERYLYPIRIVFSSIQVTLTVLYCVFFTQKDFYYRHISAIFEWTLSLNLELFEFSYAVEFYFFSSAMLSVLLSNSDEENTIILS
;
A
#
# COMPACT_ATOMS: atom_id res chain seq x y z
N MET A 1 -9.81 0.95 -2.77
CA MET A 1 -10.39 0.39 -1.53
C MET A 1 -10.29 -1.13 -1.50
N VAL A 2 -10.85 -1.87 -2.48
CA VAL A 2 -10.85 -3.35 -2.51
C VAL A 2 -9.45 -3.97 -2.31
N PHE A 3 -8.45 -3.55 -3.09
CA PHE A 3 -7.08 -4.07 -2.95
C PHE A 3 -6.49 -3.83 -1.55
N GLY A 4 -6.70 -2.65 -0.94
CA GLY A 4 -6.24 -2.35 0.41
C GLY A 4 -6.93 -3.23 1.47
N CYS A 5 -8.24 -3.48 1.33
CA CYS A 5 -8.95 -4.38 2.25
C CYS A 5 -8.47 -5.83 2.14
N ILE A 6 -8.31 -6.36 0.92
CA ILE A 6 -7.79 -7.72 0.71
C ILE A 6 -6.36 -7.82 1.23
N ALA A 7 -5.54 -6.79 0.98
CA ALA A 7 -4.20 -6.69 1.52
C ALA A 7 -4.18 -6.77 3.05
N GLY A 8 -5.01 -5.96 3.72
CA GLY A 8 -5.12 -5.95 5.18
C GLY A 8 -5.55 -7.30 5.75
N VAL A 9 -6.53 -7.98 5.12
CA VAL A 9 -6.94 -9.34 5.54
C VAL A 9 -5.78 -10.33 5.35
N GLY A 10 -5.08 -10.28 4.23
CA GLY A 10 -3.92 -11.14 3.97
C GLY A 10 -2.80 -10.91 4.99
N ALA A 11 -2.48 -9.64 5.29
CA ALA A 11 -1.49 -9.25 6.28
C ALA A 11 -1.89 -9.72 7.69
N PHE A 12 -3.16 -9.58 8.07
CA PHE A 12 -3.67 -10.07 9.34
C PHE A 12 -3.50 -11.59 9.46
N VAL A 13 -3.84 -12.33 8.41
CA VAL A 13 -3.66 -13.80 8.38
C VAL A 13 -2.18 -14.17 8.49
N ALA A 14 -1.30 -13.54 7.71
CA ALA A 14 0.14 -13.79 7.74
C ALA A 14 0.74 -13.47 9.12
N GLY A 15 0.39 -12.33 9.71
CA GLY A 15 0.91 -11.89 11.00
C GLY A 15 0.47 -12.73 12.19
N ASN A 16 -0.71 -13.37 12.13
CA ASN A 16 -1.23 -14.20 13.21
C ASN A 16 -0.93 -15.71 13.04
N CYS A 17 -0.64 -16.17 11.82
CA CYS A 17 -0.31 -17.56 11.56
C CYS A 17 1.19 -17.78 11.65
N ASN A 18 1.65 -18.45 12.70
CA ASN A 18 3.06 -18.82 12.84
C ASN A 18 3.47 -19.76 11.69
N PRO A 19 4.53 -19.47 10.91
CA PRO A 19 5.02 -20.35 9.85
C PRO A 19 5.37 -21.77 10.32
N ALA A 20 5.72 -21.96 11.60
CA ALA A 20 6.03 -23.28 12.14
C ALA A 20 4.80 -24.19 12.31
N GLU A 21 3.63 -23.61 12.59
CA GLU A 21 2.40 -24.36 12.92
C GLU A 21 1.36 -24.27 11.80
N LEU A 22 1.20 -23.10 11.18
CA LEU A 22 0.20 -22.80 10.14
C LEU A 22 0.85 -22.25 8.88
N MET A 23 1.89 -22.93 8.38
CA MET A 23 2.68 -22.54 7.20
C MET A 23 1.80 -22.20 5.98
N PHE A 24 0.82 -23.05 5.65
CA PHE A 24 -0.02 -22.84 4.47
C PHE A 24 -0.80 -21.53 4.56
N LEU A 25 -1.43 -21.29 5.71
CA LEU A 25 -2.29 -20.13 5.92
C LEU A 25 -1.46 -18.84 5.98
N HIS A 26 -0.29 -18.88 6.63
CA HIS A 26 0.68 -17.79 6.62
C HIS A 26 1.09 -17.41 5.19
N ASN A 27 1.55 -18.39 4.41
CA ASN A 27 2.04 -18.16 3.05
C ASN A 27 0.94 -17.64 2.11
N LEU A 28 -0.29 -18.17 2.25
CA LEU A 28 -1.44 -17.70 1.48
C LEU A 28 -1.79 -16.25 1.83
N GLY A 29 -1.80 -15.91 3.14
CA GLY A 29 -2.01 -14.56 3.62
C GLY A 29 -0.95 -13.59 3.08
N ALA A 30 0.32 -13.97 3.16
CA ALA A 30 1.44 -13.17 2.67
C ALA A 30 1.35 -12.94 1.15
N ALA A 31 1.06 -14.00 0.37
CA ALA A 31 0.91 -13.90 -1.07
C ALA A 31 -0.24 -12.98 -1.49
N LEU A 32 -1.43 -13.15 -0.90
CA LEU A 32 -2.58 -12.27 -1.15
C LEU A 32 -2.27 -10.82 -0.77
N SER A 33 -1.60 -10.63 0.36
CA SER A 33 -1.23 -9.32 0.86
C SER A 33 -0.29 -8.60 -0.10
N PHE A 34 0.90 -9.14 -0.36
CA PHE A 34 1.94 -8.43 -1.11
C PHE A 34 1.54 -8.14 -2.56
N VAL A 35 0.81 -9.06 -3.20
CA VAL A 35 0.28 -8.83 -4.55
C VAL A 35 -0.73 -7.69 -4.54
N CYS A 36 -1.70 -7.70 -3.64
CA CYS A 36 -2.70 -6.62 -3.54
C CYS A 36 -2.07 -5.29 -3.14
N ILE A 37 -1.06 -5.29 -2.28
CA ILE A 37 -0.30 -4.11 -1.88
C ILE A 37 0.37 -3.47 -3.09
N CYS A 38 0.97 -4.25 -4.01
CA CYS A 38 1.55 -3.70 -5.23
C CYS A 38 0.54 -2.91 -6.06
N PHE A 39 -0.67 -3.45 -6.25
CA PHE A 39 -1.74 -2.73 -6.95
C PHE A 39 -2.20 -1.50 -6.17
N TYR A 40 -2.30 -1.62 -4.86
CA TYR A 40 -2.74 -0.55 -3.97
C TYR A 40 -1.78 0.65 -3.99
N THR A 41 -0.47 0.42 -3.82
CA THR A 41 0.54 1.49 -3.80
C THR A 41 0.66 2.18 -5.15
N VAL A 42 0.60 1.43 -6.25
CA VAL A 42 0.59 2.01 -7.62
C VAL A 42 -0.65 2.86 -7.84
N LEU A 43 -1.84 2.36 -7.49
CA LEU A 43 -3.10 3.09 -7.64
C LEU A 43 -3.09 4.38 -6.82
N LEU A 44 -2.67 4.30 -5.56
CA LEU A 44 -2.61 5.45 -4.66
C LEU A 44 -1.58 6.49 -5.12
N THR A 45 -0.42 6.05 -5.61
CA THR A 45 0.59 6.93 -6.21
C THR A 45 0.05 7.62 -7.45
N PHE A 46 -0.67 6.89 -8.30
CA PHE A 46 -1.34 7.47 -9.47
C PHE A 46 -2.36 8.53 -9.05
N LEU A 47 -3.18 8.25 -8.03
CA LEU A 47 -4.15 9.22 -7.51
C LEU A 47 -3.49 10.49 -6.96
N THR A 48 -2.33 10.38 -6.30
CA THR A 48 -1.54 11.56 -5.86
C THR A 48 -1.15 12.47 -7.03
N SER A 49 -0.96 11.92 -8.24
CA SER A 49 -0.69 12.75 -9.43
C SER A 49 -1.92 13.52 -9.93
N ARG A 50 -3.12 12.98 -9.68
CA ARG A 50 -4.40 13.48 -10.20
C ARG A 50 -5.10 14.41 -9.23
N CYS A 51 -4.98 14.14 -7.94
CA CYS A 51 -5.68 14.86 -6.87
C CYS A 51 -4.69 15.75 -6.11
N LYS A 52 -4.62 17.03 -6.48
CA LYS A 52 -3.80 18.02 -5.77
C LYS A 52 -4.66 18.76 -4.76
N LEU A 53 -4.61 18.34 -3.50
CA LEU A 53 -5.49 18.84 -2.44
C LEU A 53 -4.74 19.68 -1.41
N THR A 54 -3.49 19.31 -1.11
CA THR A 54 -2.72 19.83 0.05
C THR A 54 -1.53 20.69 -0.34
N GLY A 55 -1.05 20.60 -1.58
CA GLY A 55 0.18 21.23 -2.05
C GLY A 55 1.44 20.41 -1.73
N LEU A 56 1.38 19.44 -0.81
CA LEU A 56 2.49 18.55 -0.47
C LEU A 56 2.74 17.50 -1.55
N GLU A 57 1.80 17.29 -2.48
CA GLU A 57 1.90 16.32 -3.56
C GLU A 57 3.15 16.55 -4.41
N ARG A 58 3.63 17.79 -4.54
CA ARG A 58 4.88 18.10 -5.28
C ARG A 58 6.09 17.33 -4.74
N TYR A 59 6.15 17.09 -3.42
CA TYR A 59 7.23 16.36 -2.76
C TYR A 59 6.85 14.90 -2.51
N LEU A 60 5.60 14.64 -2.12
CA LEU A 60 5.14 13.29 -1.77
C LEU A 60 4.95 12.41 -3.00
N TYR A 61 4.54 12.96 -4.15
CA TYR A 61 4.37 12.19 -5.38
C TYR A 61 5.64 11.44 -5.82
N PRO A 62 6.81 12.09 -5.99
CA PRO A 62 8.04 11.37 -6.35
C PRO A 62 8.47 10.37 -5.27
N ILE A 63 8.27 10.67 -3.99
CA ILE A 63 8.56 9.75 -2.88
C ILE A 63 7.70 8.48 -2.98
N ARG A 64 6.40 8.64 -3.26
CA ARG A 64 5.46 7.52 -3.43
C ARG A 64 5.73 6.68 -4.67
N ILE A 65 6.26 7.27 -5.75
CA ILE A 65 6.78 6.51 -6.90
C ILE A 65 7.93 5.61 -6.47
N VAL A 66 8.89 6.13 -5.69
CA VAL A 66 10.02 5.34 -5.19
C VAL A 66 9.52 4.19 -4.32
N PHE A 67 8.66 4.46 -3.34
CA PHE A 67 8.10 3.42 -2.47
C PHE A 67 7.29 2.37 -3.25
N SER A 68 6.49 2.77 -4.24
CA SER A 68 5.73 1.83 -5.08
C SER A 68 6.66 0.96 -5.94
N SER A 69 7.74 1.55 -6.46
CA SER A 69 8.74 0.83 -7.24
C SER A 69 9.51 -0.18 -6.38
N ILE A 70 9.88 0.22 -5.17
CA ILE A 70 10.48 -0.68 -4.16
C ILE A 70 9.51 -1.81 -3.85
N GLN A 71 8.24 -1.50 -3.58
CA GLN A 71 7.22 -2.50 -3.25
C GLN A 71 7.11 -3.59 -4.32
N VAL A 72 6.99 -3.21 -5.60
CA VAL A 72 6.91 -4.16 -6.71
C VAL A 72 8.20 -4.96 -6.84
N THR A 73 9.35 -4.29 -6.78
CA THR A 73 10.66 -4.94 -6.94
C THR A 73 10.92 -5.96 -5.84
N LEU A 74 10.70 -5.59 -4.57
CA LEU A 74 10.90 -6.48 -3.44
C LEU A 74 9.90 -7.64 -3.44
N THR A 75 8.67 -7.44 -3.93
CA THR A 75 7.68 -8.52 -4.04
C THR A 75 8.14 -9.57 -5.04
N VAL A 76 8.69 -9.15 -6.19
CA VAL A 76 9.26 -10.07 -7.19
C VAL A 76 10.45 -10.82 -6.60
N LEU A 77 11.38 -10.12 -5.93
CA LEU A 77 12.54 -10.74 -5.29
C LEU A 77 12.12 -11.74 -4.21
N TYR A 78 11.15 -11.37 -3.36
CA TYR A 78 10.57 -12.27 -2.37
C TYR A 78 10.07 -13.56 -3.03
N CYS A 79 9.28 -13.49 -4.10
CA CYS A 79 8.79 -14.68 -4.81
C CYS A 79 9.92 -15.56 -5.37
N VAL A 80 10.97 -14.93 -5.93
CA VAL A 80 12.13 -15.66 -6.49
C VAL A 80 12.90 -16.40 -5.40
N PHE A 81 13.16 -15.76 -4.26
CA PHE A 81 13.93 -16.36 -3.18
C PHE A 81 13.11 -17.33 -2.32
N PHE A 82 11.82 -17.06 -2.14
CA PHE A 82 10.91 -17.88 -1.33
C PHE A 82 10.73 -19.29 -1.91
N THR A 83 10.74 -19.42 -3.25
CA THR A 83 10.55 -20.70 -3.95
C THR A 83 11.80 -21.59 -3.94
N GLN A 84 12.94 -21.08 -3.46
CA GLN A 84 14.18 -21.84 -3.40
C GLN A 84 14.15 -22.92 -2.31
N LYS A 85 14.84 -24.04 -2.56
CA LYS A 85 14.94 -25.16 -1.61
C LYS A 85 15.98 -24.92 -0.52
N ASP A 86 17.06 -24.23 -0.86
CA ASP A 86 18.15 -23.99 0.09
C ASP A 86 17.72 -23.03 1.19
N PHE A 87 18.04 -23.40 2.43
CA PHE A 87 17.72 -22.61 3.62
C PHE A 87 18.28 -21.18 3.53
N TYR A 88 19.47 -21.02 2.95
CA TYR A 88 20.09 -19.72 2.75
C TYR A 88 19.18 -18.75 1.96
N TYR A 89 18.66 -19.18 0.81
CA TYR A 89 17.79 -18.33 -0.01
C TYR A 89 16.42 -18.08 0.64
N ARG A 90 15.87 -19.05 1.38
CA ARG A 90 14.64 -18.84 2.18
C ARG A 90 14.86 -17.84 3.33
N HIS A 91 16.06 -17.81 3.92
CA HIS A 91 16.37 -16.78 4.90
C HIS A 91 16.42 -15.39 4.23
N ILE A 92 17.01 -15.28 3.04
CA ILE A 92 16.99 -14.05 2.27
C ILE A 92 15.56 -13.61 1.91
N SER A 93 14.65 -14.54 1.55
CA SER A 93 13.24 -14.18 1.31
C SER A 93 12.57 -13.62 2.55
N ALA A 94 12.86 -14.14 3.75
CA ALA A 94 12.33 -13.57 4.98
C ALA A 94 12.80 -12.11 5.18
N ILE A 95 14.04 -11.76 4.83
CA ILE A 95 14.51 -10.36 4.88
C ILE A 95 13.66 -9.48 3.95
N PHE A 96 13.38 -9.96 2.73
CA PHE A 96 12.51 -9.24 1.79
C PHE A 96 11.08 -9.07 2.32
N GLU A 97 10.53 -10.09 2.96
CA GLU A 97 9.21 -10.05 3.60
C GLU A 97 9.10 -8.91 4.63
N TRP A 98 10.07 -8.82 5.54
CA TRP A 98 10.10 -7.76 6.54
C TRP A 98 10.32 -6.38 5.92
N THR A 99 11.16 -6.30 4.89
CA THR A 99 11.41 -5.04 4.17
C THR A 99 10.17 -4.55 3.42
N LEU A 100 9.38 -5.47 2.85
CA LEU A 100 8.08 -5.16 2.22
C LEU A 100 7.10 -4.54 3.22
N SER A 101 6.98 -5.13 4.42
CA SER A 101 6.12 -4.60 5.47
C SER A 101 6.56 -3.20 5.93
N LEU A 102 7.85 -2.99 6.17
CA LEU A 102 8.38 -1.67 6.53
C LEU A 102 8.16 -0.61 5.44
N ASN A 103 8.36 -0.99 4.17
CA ASN A 103 8.14 -0.08 3.04
C ASN A 103 6.66 0.33 2.93
N LEU A 104 5.73 -0.60 3.16
CA LEU A 104 4.30 -0.30 3.21
C LEU A 104 3.95 0.69 4.33
N GLU A 105 4.41 0.45 5.55
CA GLU A 105 4.15 1.34 6.68
C GLU A 105 4.66 2.76 6.42
N LEU A 106 5.86 2.91 5.82
CA LEU A 106 6.40 4.22 5.42
C LEU A 106 5.58 4.86 4.29
N PHE A 107 5.10 4.06 3.34
CA PHE A 107 4.23 4.53 2.28
C PHE A 107 2.91 5.07 2.85
N GLU A 108 2.28 4.34 3.77
CA GLU A 108 1.04 4.77 4.43
C GLU A 108 1.27 5.97 5.37
N PHE A 109 2.40 6.01 6.07
CA PHE A 109 2.79 7.16 6.88
C PHE A 109 2.90 8.44 6.05
N SER A 110 3.30 8.34 4.78
CA SER A 110 3.31 9.50 3.87
C SER A 110 1.91 10.11 3.68
N TYR A 111 0.84 9.31 3.75
CA TYR A 111 -0.55 9.80 3.73
C TYR A 111 -0.96 10.40 5.06
N ALA A 112 -0.53 9.81 6.18
CA ALA A 112 -0.74 10.42 7.50
C ALA A 112 -0.12 11.82 7.59
N VAL A 113 1.08 12.02 7.02
CA VAL A 113 1.73 13.34 6.93
C VAL A 113 0.96 14.29 6.02
N GLU A 114 0.53 13.83 4.84
CA GLU A 114 -0.21 14.65 3.87
C GLU A 114 -1.50 15.22 4.47
N PHE A 115 -2.25 14.38 5.18
CA PHE A 115 -3.57 14.72 5.70
C PHE A 115 -3.58 15.11 7.19
N TYR A 116 -2.42 15.28 7.82
CA TYR A 116 -2.32 15.58 9.25
C TYR A 116 -3.11 16.83 9.68
N PHE A 117 -3.09 17.89 8.85
CA PHE A 117 -3.80 19.15 9.11
C PHE A 117 -5.20 19.20 8.49
N PHE A 118 -5.66 18.12 7.85
CA PHE A 118 -6.91 18.10 7.12
C PHE A 118 -8.09 17.94 8.09
N SER A 119 -8.88 19.00 8.27
CA SER A 119 -10.02 18.98 9.21
C SER A 119 -11.29 18.44 8.54
N SER A 120 -12.22 17.93 9.36
CA SER A 120 -13.55 17.51 8.88
C SER A 120 -14.33 18.65 8.20
N ALA A 121 -14.10 19.90 8.63
CA ALA A 121 -14.70 21.08 7.99
C ALA A 121 -14.15 21.31 6.58
N MET A 122 -12.84 21.15 6.39
CA MET A 122 -12.20 21.25 5.07
C MET A 122 -12.73 20.18 4.11
N LEU A 123 -12.92 18.95 4.61
CA LEU A 123 -13.52 17.86 3.84
C LEU A 123 -14.96 18.16 3.44
N SER A 124 -15.79 18.68 4.37
CA SER A 124 -17.18 19.03 4.10
C SER A 124 -17.32 20.08 3.00
N VAL A 125 -16.45 21.09 2.98
CA VAL A 125 -16.47 22.15 1.95
C VAL A 125 -16.08 21.59 0.58
N LEU A 126 -15.08 20.71 0.52
CA LEU A 126 -14.68 20.08 -0.75
C LEU A 126 -15.76 19.16 -1.31
N LEU A 127 -16.46 18.41 -0.44
CA LEU A 127 -17.57 17.56 -0.85
C LEU A 127 -18.79 18.37 -1.29
N SER A 128 -19.12 19.46 -0.59
CA SER A 128 -20.27 20.31 -0.97
C SER A 128 -20.05 21.05 -2.29
N ASN A 129 -18.83 21.53 -2.55
CA ASN A 129 -18.51 22.20 -3.81
C ASN A 129 -18.57 21.24 -5.02
N SER A 130 -18.26 19.96 -4.82
CA SER A 130 -18.44 18.93 -5.85
C SER A 130 -19.91 18.76 -6.24
N ASP A 131 -20.84 18.86 -5.28
CA ASP A 131 -22.27 18.76 -5.57
C ASP A 131 -22.77 20.00 -6.34
N GLU A 132 -22.30 21.20 -6.01
CA GLU A 132 -22.61 22.42 -6.78
C GLU A 132 -22.05 22.38 -8.21
N GLU A 133 -20.80 21.97 -8.41
CA GLU A 133 -20.18 21.87 -9.73
C GLU A 133 -20.92 20.85 -10.63
N ASN A 134 -21.31 19.70 -10.08
CA ASN A 134 -22.13 18.72 -10.80
C ASN A 134 -23.52 19.28 -11.16
N THR A 135 -24.11 20.11 -10.29
CA THR A 135 -25.42 20.72 -10.56
C THR A 135 -25.36 21.75 -11.69
N ILE A 136 -24.26 22.51 -11.80
CA ILE A 136 -24.05 23.51 -12.85
C ILE A 136 -23.79 22.85 -14.23
N ILE A 137 -23.16 21.67 -14.26
CA ILE A 137 -22.94 20.93 -15.52
C ILE A 137 -24.24 20.30 -16.04
N LEU A 138 -25.20 20.02 -15.15
CA LEU A 138 -26.51 19.43 -15.46
C LEU A 138 -27.62 20.46 -15.74
N SER A 139 -27.37 21.77 -15.59
CA SER A 139 -28.31 22.87 -15.90
C SER A 139 -28.01 23.53 -17.24
#